data_AF-A0A2V7I4G4-F1
#
_entry.id   AF-A0A2V7I4G4-F1
#
_cell.length_a   1.000
_cell.length_b   1.000
_cell.length_c   1.000
_cell.angle_alpha   90.00
_cell.angle_beta   90.00
_cell.angle_gamma   90.00
#
_symmetry.space_group_name_H-M   'P 1'
#
loop_
_entity.id
_entity.type
_entity.pdbx_description
1 polymer ?
#
loop_
_entity_poly.entity_id
_entity_poly.type
_entity_poly.pdbx_seq_one_letter_code
_entity_poly.pdbx_strand_id
1 'polypeptide(L)'
;MGPALGVRHRRRRAARRPRPSPRAGDHRRRRPGEVHSLHPDDHAFTINGLAVRPGRVIMSQTSGHTLDRLAKEGIEVLSLDFDAVYRGGGIHCSTAPLVRDPV
;
A
#
# COMPACT_ATOMS: atom_id res chain seq x y z
N MET A 1 -2.29 50.43 -52.70
CA MET A 1 -2.91 49.46 -51.77
C MET A 1 -1.95 48.27 -51.62
N GLY A 2 -1.20 48.19 -50.51
CA GLY A 2 -0.33 47.04 -50.18
C GLY A 2 -0.74 46.50 -48.81
N PRO A 3 -0.79 45.17 -48.58
CA PRO A 3 -1.32 44.64 -47.33
C PRO A 3 -0.32 44.79 -46.18
N ALA A 4 -0.89 45.10 -45.02
CA ALA A 4 -0.22 45.40 -43.77
C ALA A 4 0.57 44.20 -43.20
N LEU A 5 1.74 44.49 -42.61
CA LEU A 5 2.53 43.60 -41.77
C LEU A 5 1.72 43.17 -40.54
N GLY A 6 1.24 41.92 -40.53
CA GLY A 6 0.57 41.32 -39.38
C GLY A 6 1.54 40.99 -38.25
N VAL A 7 1.52 41.78 -37.18
CA VAL A 7 2.22 41.50 -35.93
C VAL A 7 1.53 40.30 -35.24
N ARG A 8 2.18 39.13 -35.27
CA ARG A 8 1.70 37.94 -34.55
C ARG A 8 1.99 38.11 -33.05
N HIS A 9 0.99 38.48 -32.26
CA HIS A 9 1.07 38.39 -30.80
C HIS A 9 1.24 36.93 -30.37
N ARG A 10 2.47 36.55 -29.98
CA ARG A 10 2.72 35.31 -29.24
C ARG A 10 2.02 35.40 -27.89
N ARG A 11 0.89 34.69 -27.72
CA ARG A 11 0.30 34.48 -26.39
C ARG A 11 1.32 33.74 -25.53
N ARG A 12 1.89 34.42 -24.53
CA ARG A 12 2.74 33.79 -23.52
C ARG A 12 1.91 32.73 -22.82
N ARG A 13 2.26 31.44 -22.95
CA ARG A 13 1.72 30.38 -22.10
C ARG A 13 2.09 30.75 -20.66
N ALA A 14 1.10 31.04 -19.82
CA ALA A 14 1.31 31.19 -18.40
C ALA A 14 2.01 29.92 -17.89
N ALA A 15 3.18 30.10 -17.26
CA ALA A 15 3.88 29.01 -16.63
C ALA A 15 2.92 28.35 -15.63
N ARG A 16 2.65 27.05 -15.81
CA ARG A 16 1.89 26.27 -14.83
C ARG A 16 2.66 26.38 -13.52
N ARG A 17 2.06 27.04 -12.51
CA ARG A 17 2.64 27.09 -11.17
C ARG A 17 2.93 25.64 -10.75
N PRO A 18 4.16 25.32 -10.28
CA PRO A 18 4.44 24.00 -9.77
C PRO A 18 3.43 23.67 -8.68
N ARG A 19 2.87 22.45 -8.72
CA ARG A 19 2.01 21.97 -7.65
C ARG A 19 2.82 22.07 -6.35
N PRO A 20 2.30 22.67 -5.28
CA PRO A 20 3.02 22.70 -4.01
C PRO A 20 3.34 21.27 -3.61
N SER A 21 4.59 21.02 -3.23
CA SER A 21 5.00 19.76 -2.63
C SER A 21 4.10 19.48 -1.43
N PRO A 22 3.71 18.21 -1.19
CA PRO A 22 2.94 17.88 0.01
C PRO A 22 3.75 18.35 1.22
N ARG A 23 3.12 19.14 2.10
CA ARG A 23 3.73 19.51 3.38
C ARG A 23 3.87 18.23 4.20
N ALA A 24 5.02 18.06 4.85
CA ALA A 24 5.20 17.02 5.86
C ALA A 24 4.04 17.16 6.88
N GLY A 25 3.19 16.14 6.96
CA GLY A 25 2.00 16.13 7.81
C GLY A 25 0.63 16.14 7.10
N ASP A 26 0.56 16.11 5.76
CA ASP A 26 -0.73 15.89 5.05
C ASP A 26 -1.19 14.43 5.19
N HIS A 27 -1.57 14.01 6.40
CA HIS A 27 -2.19 12.73 6.72
C HIS A 27 -3.65 12.68 6.24
N ARG A 28 -3.91 13.05 4.97
CA ARG A 28 -5.26 13.04 4.35
C ARG A 28 -6.03 11.78 4.77
N ARG A 29 -6.97 12.01 5.70
CA ARG A 29 -8.01 11.13 6.23
C ARG A 29 -7.88 9.68 5.78
N ARG A 30 -7.15 8.86 6.55
CA ARG A 30 -7.33 7.40 6.48
C ARG A 30 -8.81 7.12 6.74
N ARG A 31 -9.48 6.42 5.81
CA ARG A 31 -10.79 5.83 6.14
C ARG A 31 -10.60 4.98 7.39
N PRO A 32 -11.53 4.98 8.36
CA PRO A 32 -11.47 4.01 9.45
C PRO A 32 -11.38 2.62 8.83
N GLY A 33 -10.26 1.94 9.03
CA GLY A 33 -10.13 0.53 8.69
C GLY A 33 -10.83 -0.27 9.77
N GLU A 34 -11.36 -1.43 9.39
CA GLU A 34 -11.79 -2.41 10.38
C GLU A 34 -10.54 -2.95 11.10
N VAL A 35 -10.61 -3.04 12.43
CA VAL A 35 -9.50 -3.52 13.25
C VAL A 35 -9.87 -4.87 13.82
N HIS A 36 -9.03 -5.85 13.53
CA HIS A 36 -9.18 -7.21 14.00
C HIS A 36 -8.07 -7.53 14.99
N SER A 37 -8.46 -7.91 16.21
CA SER A 37 -7.50 -8.46 17.17
C SER A 37 -7.03 -9.83 16.70
N LEU A 38 -5.75 -10.12 16.94
CA LEU A 38 -5.18 -11.46 16.75
C LEU A 38 -5.90 -12.45 17.68
N HIS A 39 -6.20 -13.64 17.15
CA HIS A 39 -6.75 -14.72 17.97
C HIS A 39 -5.72 -15.19 19.00
N PRO A 40 -6.09 -15.45 20.27
CA PRO A 40 -5.12 -15.83 21.30
C PRO A 40 -4.38 -17.15 21.01
N ASP A 41 -4.98 -18.04 20.22
CA ASP A 41 -4.38 -19.33 19.85
C ASP A 41 -3.47 -19.25 18.61
N ASP A 42 -3.48 -18.12 17.90
CA ASP A 42 -2.55 -17.90 16.79
C ASP A 42 -1.19 -17.39 17.31
N HIS A 43 -0.13 -17.66 16.56
CA HIS A 43 1.21 -17.22 16.92
C HIS A 43 1.31 -15.67 16.95
N ALA A 44 2.00 -15.09 17.94
CA ALA A 44 2.05 -13.62 18.09
C ALA A 44 2.54 -12.86 16.84
N PHE A 45 3.47 -13.44 16.08
CA PHE A 45 3.98 -12.85 14.84
C PHE A 45 3.06 -13.04 13.61
N THR A 46 1.90 -13.67 13.72
CA THR A 46 0.92 -13.85 12.63
C THR A 46 0.61 -12.53 11.92
N ILE A 47 0.48 -11.44 12.66
CA ILE A 47 0.19 -10.11 12.10
C ILE A 47 1.30 -9.57 11.18
N ASN A 48 2.48 -10.19 11.14
CA ASN A 48 3.61 -9.83 10.27
C ASN A 48 3.53 -10.49 8.89
N GLY A 49 2.32 -10.63 8.35
CA GLY A 49 2.11 -10.96 6.94
C GLY A 49 2.55 -9.84 6.00
N LEU A 50 2.83 -10.19 4.75
CA LEU A 50 3.13 -9.21 3.71
C LEU A 50 1.94 -9.05 2.78
N ALA A 51 1.24 -7.90 2.84
CA ALA A 51 0.34 -7.52 1.77
C ALA A 51 1.15 -7.39 0.47
N VAL A 52 0.70 -7.99 -0.62
CA VAL A 52 1.33 -7.89 -1.96
C VAL A 52 0.53 -6.98 -2.90
N ARG A 53 -0.79 -6.97 -2.74
CA ARG A 53 -1.73 -6.02 -3.35
C ARG A 53 -2.95 -5.85 -2.42
N PRO A 54 -3.83 -4.87 -2.63
CA PRO A 54 -5.10 -4.81 -1.91
C PRO A 54 -5.86 -6.15 -2.00
N GLY A 55 -6.33 -6.64 -0.85
CA GLY A 55 -7.05 -7.91 -0.74
C GLY A 55 -6.21 -9.17 -0.98
N ARG A 56 -4.87 -9.10 -1.00
CA ARG A 56 -4.01 -10.29 -1.03
C ARG A 56 -2.77 -10.14 -0.14
N VAL A 57 -2.54 -11.15 0.69
CA VAL A 57 -1.43 -11.22 1.64
C VAL A 57 -0.66 -12.54 1.52
N ILE A 58 0.62 -12.52 1.89
CA ILE A 58 1.43 -13.71 2.14
C ILE A 58 1.57 -13.86 3.66
N MET A 59 1.22 -15.03 4.19
CA MET A 59 1.21 -15.29 5.64
C MET A 59 1.71 -16.71 5.95
N SER A 60 2.01 -16.96 7.22
CA SER A 60 2.32 -18.31 7.68
C SER A 60 1.11 -19.22 7.68
N GLN A 61 1.35 -20.52 7.56
CA GLN A 61 0.34 -21.54 7.80
C GLN A 61 0.01 -21.73 9.30
N THR A 62 0.84 -21.26 10.23
CA THR A 62 0.66 -21.40 11.70
C THR A 62 -0.48 -20.59 12.33
N SER A 63 -1.33 -19.97 11.52
CA SER A 63 -2.25 -18.91 11.97
C SER A 63 -3.70 -19.20 11.59
N GLY A 64 -4.16 -20.43 11.85
CA GLY A 64 -5.43 -20.94 11.32
C GLY A 64 -6.62 -20.01 11.53
N HIS A 65 -6.78 -19.42 12.72
CA HIS A 65 -7.92 -18.56 13.00
C HIS A 65 -7.89 -17.25 12.19
N THR A 66 -6.71 -16.66 12.07
CA THR A 66 -6.51 -15.46 11.24
C THR A 66 -6.71 -15.78 9.76
N LEU A 67 -6.21 -16.92 9.27
CA LEU A 67 -6.41 -17.34 7.88
C LEU A 67 -7.90 -17.49 7.55
N ASP A 68 -8.66 -18.19 8.40
CA ASP A 68 -10.10 -18.37 8.24
C ASP A 68 -10.86 -17.03 8.26
N ARG A 69 -10.46 -16.12 9.13
CA ARG A 69 -11.06 -14.78 9.21
C ARG A 69 -10.82 -13.98 7.94
N LEU A 70 -9.57 -13.92 7.46
CA LEU A 70 -9.21 -13.22 6.23
C LEU A 70 -9.95 -13.79 5.03
N ALA A 71 -10.08 -15.12 4.95
CA ALA A 71 -10.85 -15.77 3.90
C ALA A 71 -12.34 -15.36 3.92
N LYS A 72 -12.97 -15.28 5.10
CA LYS A 72 -14.36 -14.79 5.26
C LYS A 72 -14.53 -13.33 4.84
N GLU A 73 -13.49 -12.53 5.00
CA GLU A 73 -13.45 -11.12 4.59
C GLU A 73 -13.10 -10.94 3.10
N GLY A 74 -12.94 -12.04 2.35
CA GLY A 74 -12.61 -11.99 0.92
C GLY A 74 -11.15 -11.62 0.63
N ILE A 75 -10.28 -11.72 1.64
CA ILE A 75 -8.84 -11.51 1.49
C ILE A 75 -8.20 -12.83 1.08
N GLU A 76 -7.48 -12.79 -0.03
CA GLU A 76 -6.74 -13.95 -0.51
C GLU A 76 -5.43 -14.09 0.26
N VAL A 77 -5.20 -15.28 0.82
CA VAL A 77 -3.96 -15.60 1.52
C VAL A 77 -3.14 -16.62 0.76
N LEU A 78 -1.91 -16.25 0.42
CA LEU A 78 -0.88 -17.18 -0.03
C LEU A 78 -0.09 -17.67 1.18
N SER A 79 -0.40 -18.88 1.65
CA SER A 79 0.20 -19.41 2.88
C SER A 79 1.52 -20.12 2.63
N LEU A 80 2.52 -19.85 3.45
CA LEU A 80 3.85 -20.48 3.41
C LEU A 80 4.12 -21.24 4.70
N ASP A 81 4.84 -22.35 4.59
CA ASP A 81 5.51 -22.94 5.76
C ASP A 81 6.69 -22.02 6.12
N PHE A 82 6.62 -21.39 7.29
CA PHE A 82 7.58 -20.36 7.71
C PHE A 82 8.05 -20.55 9.16
N ASP A 83 7.72 -21.69 9.77
CA ASP A 83 7.78 -21.91 11.22
C ASP A 83 9.21 -21.83 11.76
N ALA A 84 10.18 -22.28 10.96
CA ALA A 84 11.59 -22.21 11.31
C ALA A 84 12.08 -20.75 11.48
N VAL A 85 11.52 -19.81 10.71
CA VAL A 85 11.93 -18.40 10.68
C VAL A 85 11.16 -17.56 11.72
N TYR A 86 9.96 -17.98 12.10
CA TYR A 86 9.07 -17.34 13.08
C TYR A 86 9.69 -17.07 14.46
N ARG A 87 10.90 -17.56 14.72
CA ARG A 87 11.67 -17.41 15.96
C ARG A 87 12.36 -16.05 16.09
N GLY A 88 12.43 -15.25 15.01
CA GLY A 88 13.06 -13.93 14.98
C GLY A 88 12.28 -12.83 14.26
N GLY A 89 11.12 -13.15 13.68
CA GLY A 89 10.26 -12.20 12.95
C GLY A 89 9.30 -12.91 11.99
N GLY A 90 8.37 -12.17 11.39
CA GLY A 90 7.48 -12.70 10.34
C GLY A 90 7.90 -12.30 8.93
N ILE A 91 7.10 -12.69 7.93
CA ILE A 91 7.39 -12.49 6.50
C ILE A 91 7.64 -11.01 6.17
N HIS A 92 6.90 -10.08 6.78
CA HIS A 92 7.16 -8.66 6.61
C HIS A 92 8.58 -8.28 7.07
N CYS A 93 9.05 -8.80 8.22
CA CYS A 93 10.39 -8.51 8.73
C CYS A 93 11.50 -9.06 7.82
N SER A 94 11.22 -10.13 7.08
CA SER A 94 12.14 -10.76 6.13
C SER A 94 12.14 -10.09 4.75
N THR A 95 11.37 -9.01 4.56
CA THR A 95 11.22 -8.35 3.26
C THR A 95 11.39 -6.83 3.36
N ALA A 96 11.88 -6.23 2.27
CA ALA A 96 12.02 -4.79 2.13
C ALA A 96 11.44 -4.36 0.77
N PRO A 97 10.14 -4.00 0.70
CA PRO A 97 9.54 -3.58 -0.56
C PRO A 97 10.27 -2.36 -1.13
N LEU A 98 10.97 -2.54 -2.24
CA LEU A 98 11.71 -1.45 -2.90
C LEU A 98 10.80 -0.55 -3.74
N VAL A 99 9.77 -1.14 -4.35
CA VAL A 99 8.80 -0.46 -5.20
C VAL A 99 7.42 -1.09 -4.98
N ARG A 100 6.36 -0.27 -4.95
CA ARG A 100 4.95 -0.69 -4.90
C ARG A 100 4.11 0.22 -5.78
N ASP A 101 3.07 -0.34 -6.38
CA ASP A 101 2.09 0.45 -7.11
C ASP A 101 1.30 1.37 -6.16
N PRO A 102 0.90 2.57 -6.61
CA PRO A 102 0.03 3.44 -5.83
C PRO A 102 -1.36 2.80 -5.63
N VAL A 103 -2.00 3.10 -4.49
CA VAL A 103 -3.33 2.62 -4.09
C VAL A 103 -4.31 3.78 -4.02
#